data_AF-A0A967VT39-F1
#
_entry.id   AF-A0A967VT39-F1
#
_cell.length_a   1.000
_cell.length_b   1.000
_cell.length_c   1.000
_cell.angle_alpha   90.00
_cell.angle_beta   90.00
_cell.angle_gamma   90.00
#
_symmetry.space_group_name_H-M   'P 1'
#
loop_
_entity.id
_entity.type
_entity.pdbx_description
1 polymer ?
#
loop_
_entity_poly.entity_id
_entity_poly.type
_entity_poly.pdbx_seq_one_letter_code
_entity_poly.pdbx_strand_id
1 'polypeptide(L)' 'TPVEVDEWGADAVYAGSQKCLSCTPGLSPVTFSDRAMAAVEARDTPVQSWFLDLTLVMGYWAAG' A
#
# COMPACT_ATOMS: atom_id res chain seq x y z
N THR A 1 16.82 -10.16 9.95
CA THR A 1 17.36 -9.25 8.91
C THR A 1 16.24 -8.39 8.40
N PRO A 2 16.47 -7.09 8.13
CA PRO A 2 15.48 -6.20 7.51
C PRO A 2 15.01 -6.70 6.13
N VAL A 3 13.84 -6.21 5.73
CA VAL A 3 13.30 -6.38 4.37
C VAL A 3 13.61 -5.09 3.61
N GLU A 4 14.59 -5.15 2.71
CA GLU A 4 15.14 -3.98 2.01
C GLU A 4 14.32 -3.64 0.76
N VAL A 5 13.06 -3.23 0.97
CA VAL A 5 12.07 -3.06 -0.12
C VAL A 5 12.50 -2.05 -1.18
N ASP A 6 13.19 -0.97 -0.77
CA ASP A 6 13.68 0.06 -1.68
C ASP A 6 14.88 -0.44 -2.51
N GLU A 7 15.85 -1.10 -1.87
CA GLU A 7 17.03 -1.65 -2.55
C GLU A 7 16.65 -2.73 -3.57
N TRP A 8 15.62 -3.53 -3.26
CA TRP A 8 15.13 -4.58 -4.15
C TRP A 8 14.27 -4.03 -5.29
N GLY A 9 13.92 -2.74 -5.27
CA GLY A 9 13.04 -2.11 -6.26
C GLY A 9 11.62 -2.64 -6.23
N ALA A 10 11.12 -3.03 -5.04
CA ALA A 10 9.77 -3.57 -4.89
C ALA A 10 8.73 -2.44 -4.88
N ASP A 11 7.88 -2.36 -5.92
CA ASP A 11 6.97 -1.21 -6.06
C ASP A 11 5.74 -1.26 -5.15
N ALA A 12 5.32 -2.46 -4.71
CA ALA A 12 4.16 -2.67 -3.86
C ALA A 12 4.41 -3.84 -2.91
N VAL A 13 4.33 -3.59 -1.61
CA VAL A 13 4.59 -4.60 -0.57
C VAL A 13 3.47 -4.56 0.46
N TYR A 14 3.00 -5.74 0.87
CA TYR A 14 2.01 -5.89 1.93
C TYR A 14 2.44 -6.96 2.93
N ALA A 15 2.05 -6.77 4.19
CA ALA A 15 2.31 -7.72 5.26
C ALA A 15 1.01 -8.11 5.98
N GLY A 16 1.05 -9.17 6.79
CA GLY A 16 -0.04 -9.55 7.67
C GLY A 16 0.33 -9.32 9.13
N SER A 17 -0.58 -8.71 9.90
CA SER A 17 -0.38 -8.46 11.34
C SER A 17 -0.20 -9.74 12.16
N GLN A 18 -0.81 -10.84 11.75
CA GLN A 18 -0.93 -12.09 12.51
C GLN A 18 0.14 -13.15 12.24
N LYS A 19 1.27 -12.77 11.63
CA LYS A 19 2.38 -13.68 11.32
C LYS A 19 3.60 -13.31 12.15
N CYS A 20 4.68 -12.90 11.50
CA CYS A 20 5.93 -12.50 12.14
C CYS A 20 5.79 -11.22 12.98
N LEU A 21 4.67 -10.50 12.86
CA LEU A 21 4.33 -9.32 13.69
C LEU A 21 3.54 -9.67 14.96
N SER A 22 3.09 -10.92 15.10
CA SER A 22 2.40 -11.44 16.31
C SER A 22 1.25 -10.58 16.86
N CYS A 23 0.55 -9.83 15.99
CA CYS A 23 -0.61 -9.02 16.32
C CYS A 23 -1.91 -9.77 15.96
N THR A 24 -3.07 -9.25 16.37
CA THR A 24 -4.37 -9.82 15.99
C THR A 24 -4.59 -9.74 14.48
N PRO A 25 -5.27 -10.72 13.86
CA PRO A 25 -5.59 -10.68 12.44
C PRO A 25 -6.61 -9.57 12.15
N GLY A 26 -6.55 -9.02 10.94
CA GLY A 26 -7.52 -8.04 10.45
C GLY A 26 -6.89 -6.75 9.90
N LEU A 27 -5.58 -6.59 10.04
CA LEU A 27 -4.83 -5.45 9.50
C LEU A 27 -3.71 -5.93 8.59
N SER A 28 -3.50 -5.20 7.49
CA SER A 28 -2.39 -5.43 6.57
C SER A 28 -1.63 -4.12 6.36
N PRO A 29 -0.40 -3.99 6.89
CA PRO A 29 0.49 -2.89 6.53
C PRO A 29 0.84 -2.96 5.05
N VAL A 30 0.85 -1.82 4.38
CA VAL A 30 1.19 -1.70 2.96
C VAL A 30 2.16 -0.55 2.74
N THR A 31 3.02 -0.68 1.75
CA THR A 31 3.85 0.42 1.23
C THR A 31 3.89 0.34 -0.29
N PHE A 32 3.96 1.50 -0.93
CA PHE A 32 3.98 1.66 -2.38
C PHE A 32 5.09 2.64 -2.75
N SER A 33 5.87 2.30 -3.77
CA SER A 33 6.87 3.19 -4.35
C SER A 33 6.22 4.37 -5.09
N ASP A 34 7.00 5.42 -5.34
CA ASP A 34 6.57 6.56 -6.16
C ASP A 34 6.13 6.15 -7.57
N ARG A 35 6.77 5.12 -8.16
CA ARG A 35 6.40 4.60 -9.48
C ARG A 35 5.04 3.92 -9.45
N ALA A 36 4.77 3.11 -8.43
CA ALA A 36 3.45 2.52 -8.23
C ALA A 36 2.39 3.61 -8.04
N MET A 37 2.74 4.67 -7.31
CA MET A 37 1.82 5.77 -7.06
C MET A 37 1.47 6.57 -8.31
N ALA A 38 2.48 6.93 -9.10
CA ALA A 38 2.25 7.58 -10.39
C ALA A 38 1.36 6.73 -11.31
N ALA A 39 1.52 5.40 -11.28
CA ALA A 39 0.67 4.49 -12.05
C ALA A 39 -0.78 4.42 -11.53
N VAL A 40 -1.01 4.64 -10.23
CA VAL A 40 -2.35 4.72 -9.63
C VAL A 40 -3.02 6.04 -10.00
N GLU A 41 -2.27 7.15 -9.99
CA GLU A 41 -2.78 8.49 -10.33
C GLU A 41 -3.09 8.64 -11.82
N ALA A 42 -2.32 8.00 -12.70
CA ALA A 42 -2.47 8.10 -14.15
C ALA A 42 -3.52 7.14 -14.76
N ARG A 43 -4.35 6.48 -13.94
CA ARG A 43 -5.31 5.48 -14.43
C ARG A 43 -6.49 6.13 -15.16
N ASP A 44 -6.79 5.63 -16.36
CA ASP A 44 -7.98 6.05 -17.12
C ASP A 44 -9.28 5.33 -16.71
N THR A 45 -9.15 4.22 -15.99
CA THR A 45 -10.29 3.40 -15.54
C THR A 45 -10.51 3.55 -14.04
N PRO A 46 -11.78 3.68 -13.58
CA PRO A 46 -12.09 3.75 -12.17
C PRO A 46 -11.56 2.54 -11.40
N VAL A 47 -11.16 2.74 -10.14
CA VAL A 47 -10.80 1.63 -9.25
C VAL A 47 -12.04 0.76 -9.01
N GLN A 48 -11.89 -0.55 -9.19
CA GLN A 48 -13.01 -1.49 -9.14
C GLN A 48 -13.66 -1.58 -7.74
N SER A 49 -12.88 -1.33 -6.68
CA SER A 49 -13.33 -1.42 -5.29
C SER A 49 -13.14 -0.07 -4.60
N TRP A 50 -14.26 0.54 -4.19
CA TRP A 50 -14.24 1.77 -3.41
C TRP A 50 -13.47 1.61 -2.09
N PHE A 51 -13.64 0.47 -1.39
CA PHE A 51 -13.00 0.22 -0.10
C PHE A 51 -11.46 0.06 -0.21
N LEU A 52 -10.96 -0.32 -1.38
CA LEU A 52 -9.53 -0.51 -1.64
C LEU A 52 -8.96 0.58 -2.54
N ASP A 53 -9.67 1.70 -2.69
CA ASP A 53 -9.23 2.81 -3.52
C ASP A 53 -8.10 3.57 -2.81
N LEU A 54 -6.88 3.37 -3.31
CA LEU A 54 -5.69 4.00 -2.77
C LEU A 54 -5.72 5.52 -2.91
N THR A 55 -6.41 6.08 -3.92
CA THR A 55 -6.54 7.53 -4.09
C THR A 55 -7.35 8.14 -2.94
N LEU A 56 -8.41 7.45 -2.50
CA LEU A 56 -9.21 7.87 -1.35
C LEU A 56 -8.45 7.74 -0.04
N VAL A 57 -7.76 6.60 0.14
CA VAL A 57 -6.96 6.36 1.36
C VAL A 57 -5.86 7.42 1.49
N MET A 58 -5.18 7.78 0.40
CA MET A 58 -4.11 8.79 0.45
C MET A 58 -4.64 10.20 0.62
N GLY A 59 -5.76 10.54 -0.02
CA GLY A 59 -6.43 11.81 0.22
C GLY A 59 -6.81 12.00 1.70
N TYR A 60 -7.21 10.92 2.38
CA TYR A 60 -7.48 10.94 3.82
C TYR A 60 -6.22 11.20 4.66
N TRP A 61 -5.09 10.54 4.35
CA TRP A 61 -3.85 10.68 5.12
C TRP A 61 -3.06 11.96 4.81
N ALA A 62 -3.16 12.49 3.58
CA ALA A 62 -2.48 13.73 3.18
C ALA A 62 -3.15 15.01 3.72
N ALA A 63 -4.40 14.92 4.18
CA ALA A 63 -5.14 16.01 4.79
C ALA A 63 -4.92 16.15 6.32
N GLY A 64 -4.00 15.35 6.89
CA GLY A 64 -3.59 15.39 8.30
C GLY A 64 -2.44 16.34 8.59
#